data_AF-A0A8T0AEF6-F1
#
_entry.id   AF-A0A8T0AEF6-F1
#
_cell.length_a   1.000
_cell.length_b   1.000
_cell.length_c   1.000
_cell.angle_alpha   90.00
_cell.angle_beta   90.00
_cell.angle_gamma   90.00
#
_symmetry.space_group_name_H-M   'P 1'
#
loop_
_entity.id
_entity.type
_entity.pdbx_description
1 polymer ?
#
loop_
_entity_poly.entity_id
_entity_poly.type
_entity_poly.pdbx_seq_one_letter_code
_entity_poly.pdbx_strand_id
1 'polypeptide(L)'
;MAYHDTTQESELLEHFSCLSVNEEESFTTDDPLDSCINPGLLFLSDEVLIVILSHLEPVSLLRLGSTCCRLFRVCSCDSLWTRHFQDSFGVGLPNITTAGYTAKTAFRLVFMWRALFRNVHCNRSLQEKLFAEVPFPPHAYWTQWLVMEERVPLPAAQLSCADLEKLWGTPRDLFTEKLQEQPVGDEMLRLEWRELYNLAVTHHGSTSMLFHYVLKQHQSSDHSELASMYRQYTQCRFQWLFTYWLFRQPTPLNRQLRAIYLQWRKHSKKKVSTWGETVCDVRYLASLHPITSDYWRGKLARGDENIGIHTVGNYFSMCKSLVAWILGRDWGRLKRRKVYEDTLDGVYLLLKREMQERLVDHERFWQVAKMQMTRVCTLEETAVNYVNWKMIETLPYYKLYLVSGNGVYLQHVQGFLRRKRMLHDWIYLEDNTWLRELLPDELFTLLEFDTKLTQGSLHGASASAQLSRLIWLYLHSGDQLYMDGVKQTVLQYVHARLAISASVLSADPWQPVLRPISP
;
A
#
# COMPACT_ATOMS: atom_id res chain seq x y z
N MET A 1 33.84 -36.00 -1.90
CA MET A 1 32.55 -36.35 -1.25
C MET A 1 31.57 -35.26 -1.62
N ALA A 2 30.63 -35.57 -2.51
CA ALA A 2 29.67 -34.63 -3.06
C ALA A 2 28.48 -34.50 -2.12
N TYR A 3 28.28 -33.31 -1.54
CA TYR A 3 27.02 -32.93 -0.93
C TYR A 3 26.15 -32.34 -2.04
N HIS A 4 25.06 -33.04 -2.36
CA HIS A 4 24.04 -32.57 -3.28
C HIS A 4 23.23 -31.43 -2.64
N ASP A 5 23.08 -30.35 -3.40
CA ASP A 5 22.38 -29.10 -3.07
C ASP A 5 20.85 -29.26 -3.12
N THR A 6 20.28 -30.06 -2.21
CA THR A 6 18.81 -30.25 -2.09
C THR A 6 18.10 -29.17 -1.26
N THR A 7 18.84 -28.23 -0.66
CA THR A 7 18.29 -27.19 0.22
C THR A 7 17.69 -26.00 -0.54
N GLN A 8 18.18 -25.66 -1.74
CA GLN A 8 17.68 -24.52 -2.52
C GLN A 8 16.28 -24.74 -3.13
N GLU A 9 15.93 -25.96 -3.52
CA GLU A 9 14.56 -26.28 -4.00
C GLU A 9 13.57 -26.35 -2.83
N SER A 10 14.02 -26.81 -1.65
CA SER A 10 13.18 -26.94 -0.45
C SER A 10 12.78 -25.59 0.16
N GLU A 11 13.64 -24.58 0.12
CA GLU A 11 13.33 -23.24 0.65
C GLU A 11 12.39 -22.43 -0.25
N LEU A 12 12.35 -22.72 -1.55
CA LEU A 12 11.33 -22.19 -2.44
C LEU A 12 9.97 -22.85 -2.16
N LEU A 13 9.94 -24.16 -1.89
CA LEU A 13 8.74 -24.91 -1.51
C LEU A 13 8.06 -24.38 -0.23
N GLU A 14 8.82 -24.00 0.81
CA GLU A 14 8.24 -23.46 2.06
C GLU A 14 7.50 -22.12 1.88
N HIS A 15 7.93 -21.27 0.92
CA HIS A 15 7.20 -20.06 0.58
C HIS A 15 5.91 -20.32 -0.21
N PHE A 16 5.75 -21.50 -0.81
CA PHE A 16 4.57 -21.91 -1.58
C PHE A 16 3.53 -22.69 -0.76
N SER A 17 3.90 -23.31 0.35
CA SER A 17 2.97 -23.97 1.28
C SER A 17 2.04 -22.99 2.03
N CYS A 18 2.36 -21.70 2.06
CA CYS A 18 1.53 -20.66 2.69
C CYS A 18 0.42 -20.09 1.80
N LEU A 19 0.23 -20.64 0.59
CA LEU A 19 -0.77 -20.17 -0.40
C LEU A 19 -1.80 -21.22 -0.81
N SER A 20 -1.80 -22.42 -0.21
CA SER A 20 -2.89 -23.37 -0.41
C SER A 20 -4.11 -22.97 0.42
N VAL A 21 -5.19 -22.63 -0.27
CA VAL A 21 -6.53 -22.52 0.29
C VAL A 21 -6.92 -23.90 0.82
N ASN A 22 -7.24 -23.98 2.11
CA ASN A 22 -7.88 -25.15 2.70
C ASN A 22 -9.29 -25.28 2.12
N GLU A 23 -9.48 -26.18 1.17
CA GLU A 23 -10.78 -26.83 0.96
C GLU A 23 -10.69 -28.23 1.57
N GLU A 24 -11.18 -28.34 2.81
CA GLU A 24 -11.56 -29.62 3.39
C GLU A 24 -12.83 -30.10 2.68
N GLU A 25 -12.68 -31.07 1.76
CA GLU A 25 -13.80 -31.94 1.39
C GLU A 25 -13.49 -33.37 1.81
N SER A 26 -14.35 -33.84 2.71
CA SER A 26 -14.38 -35.16 3.33
C SER A 26 -14.62 -36.27 2.29
N PHE A 27 -13.66 -37.17 2.14
CA PHE A 27 -13.87 -38.45 1.47
C PHE A 27 -14.68 -39.38 2.38
N THR A 28 -15.89 -39.71 1.93
CA THR A 28 -16.56 -40.95 2.36
C THR A 28 -16.40 -41.97 1.24
N THR A 29 -16.03 -43.18 1.66
CA THR A 29 -15.69 -44.35 0.85
C THR A 29 -16.92 -45.03 0.23
N ASP A 30 -16.62 -45.77 -0.85
CA ASP A 30 -17.39 -46.85 -1.46
C ASP A 30 -18.38 -46.48 -2.57
N ASP A 31 -17.92 -46.60 -3.83
CA ASP A 31 -18.56 -47.50 -4.81
C ASP A 31 -17.61 -47.81 -6.00
N PRO A 32 -17.63 -49.04 -6.58
CA PRO A 32 -16.69 -49.45 -7.61
C PRO A 32 -17.23 -49.39 -9.05
N LEU A 33 -16.32 -49.07 -9.98
CA LEU A 33 -16.34 -49.21 -11.45
C LEU A 33 -17.18 -48.22 -12.30
N ASP A 34 -16.48 -47.67 -13.29
CA ASP A 34 -16.94 -47.01 -14.54
C ASP A 34 -17.24 -45.50 -14.56
N SER A 35 -16.46 -44.69 -13.84
CA SER A 35 -16.45 -43.23 -14.07
C SER A 35 -15.39 -42.82 -15.09
N CYS A 36 -15.84 -42.25 -16.22
CA CYS A 36 -15.05 -41.51 -17.20
C CYS A 36 -13.81 -40.84 -16.59
N ILE A 37 -12.62 -41.39 -16.83
CA ILE A 37 -11.37 -40.69 -16.56
C ILE A 37 -11.34 -39.54 -17.57
N ASN A 38 -11.90 -38.39 -17.20
CA ASN A 38 -11.68 -37.16 -17.95
C ASN A 38 -10.15 -36.97 -18.00
N PRO A 39 -9.52 -37.04 -19.19
CA PRO A 39 -8.07 -36.94 -19.28
C PRO A 39 -7.67 -35.54 -18.78
N GLY A 40 -7.10 -35.49 -17.59
CA GLY A 40 -6.55 -34.26 -17.01
C GLY A 40 -5.34 -33.76 -17.79
N LEU A 41 -4.88 -32.54 -17.49
CA LEU A 41 -3.76 -31.89 -18.17
C LEU A 41 -2.51 -32.79 -18.29
N LEU A 42 -2.24 -33.60 -17.26
CA LEU A 42 -1.08 -34.51 -17.21
C LEU A 42 -1.20 -35.74 -18.11
N PHE A 43 -2.33 -35.96 -18.82
CA PHE A 43 -2.47 -37.03 -19.81
C PHE A 43 -2.11 -36.58 -21.24
N LEU A 44 -1.95 -35.28 -21.46
CA LEU A 44 -1.51 -34.73 -22.74
C LEU A 44 -0.07 -35.16 -23.05
N SER A 45 0.32 -35.21 -24.33
CA SER A 45 1.72 -35.44 -24.70
C SER A 45 2.58 -34.22 -24.34
N ASP A 46 3.90 -34.40 -24.23
CA ASP A 46 4.79 -33.30 -23.87
C ASP A 46 4.79 -32.19 -24.94
N GLU A 47 4.60 -32.53 -26.21
CA GLU A 47 4.50 -31.57 -27.32
C GLU A 47 3.27 -30.68 -27.18
N VAL A 48 2.12 -31.28 -26.87
CA VAL A 48 0.88 -30.54 -26.63
C VAL A 48 1.02 -29.65 -25.39
N LEU A 49 1.63 -30.16 -24.32
CA LEU A 49 1.93 -29.36 -23.15
C LEU A 49 2.85 -28.19 -23.51
N ILE A 50 3.94 -28.39 -24.23
CA ILE A 50 4.84 -27.30 -24.67
C ILE A 50 4.06 -26.22 -25.43
N VAL A 51 3.16 -26.59 -26.34
CA VAL A 51 2.33 -25.62 -27.07
C VAL A 51 1.46 -24.81 -26.11
N ILE A 52 0.75 -25.45 -25.20
CA ILE A 52 -0.10 -24.78 -24.20
C ILE A 52 0.74 -23.85 -23.31
N LEU A 53 1.85 -24.38 -22.80
CA LEU A 53 2.72 -23.69 -21.86
C LEU A 53 3.48 -22.52 -22.49
N SER A 54 3.67 -22.52 -23.81
CA SER A 54 4.27 -21.40 -24.54
C SER A 54 3.45 -20.10 -24.48
N HIS A 55 2.18 -20.19 -24.07
CA HIS A 55 1.30 -19.04 -23.87
C HIS A 55 1.31 -18.50 -22.43
N LEU A 56 1.97 -19.18 -21.49
CA LEU A 56 2.07 -18.72 -20.12
C LEU A 56 3.19 -17.69 -19.97
N GLU A 57 2.99 -16.71 -19.08
CA GLU A 57 4.08 -15.83 -18.69
C GLU A 57 5.18 -16.61 -17.93
N PRO A 58 6.45 -16.15 -17.97
CA PRO A 58 7.57 -16.84 -17.33
C PRO A 58 7.37 -17.19 -15.86
N VAL A 59 6.70 -16.33 -15.09
CA VAL A 59 6.45 -16.57 -13.65
C VAL A 59 5.45 -17.71 -13.45
N SER A 60 4.38 -17.72 -14.25
CA SER A 60 3.38 -18.78 -14.23
C SER A 60 3.99 -20.12 -14.68
N LEU A 61 4.90 -20.10 -15.66
CA LEU A 61 5.64 -21.27 -16.12
C LEU A 61 6.55 -21.87 -15.03
N LEU A 62 7.24 -21.01 -14.26
CA LEU A 62 8.04 -21.44 -13.11
C LEU A 62 7.19 -22.08 -12.01
N ARG A 63 6.04 -21.46 -11.68
CA ARG A 63 5.09 -22.01 -10.69
C ARG A 63 4.52 -23.34 -11.11
N LEU A 64 4.19 -23.49 -12.39
CA LEU A 64 3.72 -24.76 -12.91
C LEU A 64 4.82 -25.82 -12.82
N GLY A 65 6.07 -25.44 -13.10
CA GLY A 65 7.23 -26.32 -12.98
C GLY A 65 7.48 -26.84 -11.57
N SER A 66 7.05 -26.13 -10.52
CA SER A 66 7.19 -26.59 -9.12
C SER A 66 6.07 -27.53 -8.65
N THR A 67 5.09 -27.85 -9.49
CA THR A 67 3.94 -28.68 -9.08
C THR A 67 4.24 -30.18 -9.09
N CYS A 68 4.93 -30.69 -10.12
CA CYS A 68 5.30 -32.10 -10.23
C CYS A 68 6.48 -32.30 -11.18
N CYS A 69 7.14 -33.46 -11.10
CA CYS A 69 8.34 -33.78 -11.89
C CYS A 69 8.10 -33.71 -13.42
N ARG A 70 6.92 -34.12 -13.90
CA ARG A 70 6.60 -34.06 -15.34
C ARG A 70 6.54 -32.62 -15.82
N LEU A 71 5.81 -31.77 -15.10
CA LEU A 71 5.70 -30.34 -15.43
C LEU A 71 7.04 -29.62 -15.22
N PHE A 72 7.84 -29.99 -14.22
CA PHE A 72 9.20 -29.49 -14.08
C PHE A 72 10.04 -29.73 -15.34
N ARG A 73 10.03 -30.96 -15.85
CA ARG A 73 10.77 -31.35 -17.06
C ARG A 73 10.27 -30.59 -18.29
N VAL A 74 8.96 -30.54 -18.51
CA VAL A 74 8.36 -29.85 -19.67
C VAL A 74 8.59 -28.35 -19.58
N CYS A 75 8.35 -27.72 -18.43
CA CYS A 75 8.63 -26.30 -18.18
C CYS A 75 10.12 -25.95 -18.21
N SER A 76 11.02 -26.93 -18.31
CA SER A 76 12.47 -26.70 -18.45
C SER A 76 12.98 -26.90 -19.88
N CYS A 77 12.08 -27.17 -20.83
CA CYS A 77 12.43 -27.29 -22.24
C CYS A 77 13.00 -25.97 -22.77
N ASP A 78 14.17 -26.04 -23.42
CA ASP A 78 14.87 -24.85 -23.91
C ASP A 78 14.06 -24.06 -24.92
N SER A 79 13.27 -24.72 -25.78
CA SER A 79 12.46 -24.05 -26.81
C SER A 79 11.46 -23.04 -26.23
N LEU A 80 10.88 -23.34 -25.05
CA LEU A 80 10.00 -22.41 -24.33
C LEU A 80 10.77 -21.16 -23.89
N TRP A 81 11.93 -21.38 -23.27
CA TRP A 81 12.72 -20.29 -22.69
C TRP A 81 13.45 -19.47 -23.75
N THR A 82 13.87 -20.05 -24.88
CA THR A 82 14.42 -19.30 -26.01
C THR A 82 13.41 -18.28 -26.52
N ARG A 83 12.14 -18.68 -26.66
CA ARG A 83 11.07 -17.79 -27.07
C ARG A 83 10.83 -16.69 -26.03
N HIS A 84 10.66 -17.06 -24.76
CA HIS A 84 10.47 -16.07 -23.68
C HIS A 84 11.65 -15.11 -23.55
N PHE A 85 12.88 -15.57 -23.77
CA PHE A 85 14.08 -14.75 -23.76
C PHE A 85 14.03 -13.73 -24.89
N GLN A 86 13.69 -14.15 -26.11
CA GLN A 86 13.51 -13.26 -27.25
C GLN A 86 12.38 -12.24 -27.00
N ASP A 87 11.23 -12.69 -26.52
CA ASP A 87 10.08 -11.81 -26.27
C ASP A 87 10.36 -10.79 -25.15
N SER A 88 11.09 -11.19 -24.10
CA SER A 88 11.35 -10.32 -22.93
C SER A 88 12.53 -9.38 -23.11
N PHE A 89 13.53 -9.77 -23.90
CA PHE A 89 14.78 -9.03 -24.02
C PHE A 89 15.05 -8.49 -25.43
N GLY A 90 14.28 -8.89 -26.44
CA GLY A 90 14.45 -8.49 -27.83
C GLY A 90 15.67 -9.13 -28.51
N VAL A 91 16.24 -10.18 -27.91
CA VAL A 91 17.52 -10.78 -28.30
C VAL A 91 17.34 -12.29 -28.43
N GLY A 92 17.76 -12.89 -29.53
CA GLY A 92 17.71 -14.34 -29.71
C GLY A 92 18.89 -15.04 -29.03
N LEU A 93 18.64 -16.18 -28.37
CA LEU A 93 19.73 -17.03 -27.88
C LEU A 93 20.28 -17.86 -29.06
N PRO A 94 21.59 -17.78 -29.36
CA PRO A 94 22.21 -18.68 -30.34
C PRO A 94 22.23 -20.13 -29.82
N ASN A 95 22.49 -21.09 -30.72
CA ASN A 95 22.42 -22.54 -30.48
C ASN A 95 22.91 -22.96 -29.07
N ILE A 96 21.94 -23.30 -28.22
CA ILE A 96 22.12 -23.59 -26.78
C ILE A 96 22.91 -24.88 -26.56
N THR A 97 22.87 -25.80 -27.54
CA THR A 97 23.59 -27.09 -27.52
C THR A 97 25.10 -26.94 -27.38
N THR A 98 25.67 -25.82 -27.80
CA THR A 98 27.11 -25.52 -27.69
C THR A 98 27.44 -24.50 -26.60
N ALA A 99 26.42 -24.00 -25.88
CA ALA A 99 26.55 -22.84 -25.02
C ALA A 99 26.99 -23.15 -23.59
N GLY A 100 26.84 -24.40 -23.13
CA GLY A 100 27.18 -24.82 -21.76
C GLY A 100 26.18 -24.39 -20.69
N TYR A 101 25.16 -23.60 -21.04
CA TYR A 101 24.07 -23.18 -20.14
C TYR A 101 22.71 -23.49 -20.77
N THR A 102 21.66 -23.62 -19.95
CA THR A 102 20.27 -23.80 -20.43
C THR A 102 19.58 -22.46 -20.67
N ALA A 103 18.61 -22.40 -21.59
CA ALA A 103 17.86 -21.16 -21.85
C ALA A 103 17.08 -20.68 -20.62
N LYS A 104 16.59 -21.61 -19.80
CA LYS A 104 15.93 -21.31 -18.52
C LYS A 104 16.87 -20.54 -17.57
N THR A 105 18.11 -21.01 -17.43
CA THR A 105 19.10 -20.37 -16.56
C THR A 105 19.51 -19.00 -17.10
N ALA A 106 19.76 -18.90 -18.41
CA ALA A 106 20.05 -17.62 -19.06
C ALA A 106 18.93 -16.60 -18.84
N PHE A 107 17.67 -17.00 -19.06
CA PHE A 107 16.52 -16.16 -18.79
C PHE A 107 16.49 -15.69 -17.34
N ARG A 108 16.62 -16.62 -16.38
CA ARG A 108 16.58 -16.31 -14.95
C ARG A 108 17.63 -15.27 -14.57
N LEU A 109 18.88 -15.44 -14.99
CA LEU A 109 19.98 -14.53 -14.63
C LEU A 109 19.77 -13.13 -15.22
N VAL A 110 19.49 -13.05 -16.52
CA VAL A 110 19.25 -11.76 -17.20
C VAL A 110 18.03 -11.05 -16.64
N PHE A 111 16.97 -11.80 -16.31
CA PHE A 111 15.76 -11.24 -15.71
C PHE A 111 16.05 -10.64 -14.34
N MET A 112 16.76 -11.36 -13.46
CA MET A 112 17.14 -10.86 -12.13
C MET A 112 18.03 -9.62 -12.25
N TRP A 113 19.05 -9.66 -13.10
CA TRP A 113 19.92 -8.52 -13.36
C TRP A 113 19.12 -7.29 -13.84
N ARG A 114 18.31 -7.44 -14.89
CA ARG A 114 17.56 -6.32 -15.46
C ARG A 114 16.52 -5.75 -14.49
N ALA A 115 15.87 -6.58 -13.69
CA ALA A 115 14.95 -6.12 -12.65
C ALA A 115 15.67 -5.25 -11.60
N LEU A 116 16.87 -5.66 -11.18
CA LEU A 116 17.71 -4.90 -10.25
C LEU A 116 18.24 -3.61 -10.89
N PHE A 117 18.77 -3.69 -12.11
CA PHE A 117 19.38 -2.57 -12.83
C PHE A 117 18.37 -1.45 -13.14
N ARG A 118 17.15 -1.79 -13.62
CA ARG A 118 16.07 -0.81 -13.84
C ARG A 118 15.73 -0.01 -12.57
N ASN A 119 15.90 -0.64 -11.40
CA ASN A 119 15.63 -0.06 -10.09
C ASN A 119 16.90 0.42 -9.37
N VAL A 120 18.02 0.56 -10.07
CA VAL A 120 19.29 0.97 -9.46
C VAL A 120 19.17 2.31 -8.72
N HIS A 121 18.35 3.24 -9.22
CA HIS A 121 18.14 4.55 -8.62
C HIS A 121 17.52 4.51 -7.20
N CYS A 122 16.78 3.46 -6.86
CA CYS A 122 16.16 3.28 -5.54
C CYS A 122 16.72 2.10 -4.73
N ASN A 123 17.59 1.27 -5.32
CA ASN A 123 18.27 0.16 -4.66
C ASN A 123 19.66 0.58 -4.15
N ARG A 124 19.73 1.08 -2.92
CA ARG A 124 20.98 1.55 -2.30
C ARG A 124 22.04 0.45 -2.18
N SER A 125 21.66 -0.79 -1.91
CA SER A 125 22.62 -1.89 -1.77
C SER A 125 23.30 -2.22 -3.10
N LEU A 126 22.53 -2.24 -4.20
CA LEU A 126 23.11 -2.36 -5.54
C LEU A 126 23.94 -1.12 -5.90
N GLN A 127 23.50 0.07 -5.48
CA GLN A 127 24.29 1.27 -5.67
C GLN A 127 25.66 1.14 -4.98
N GLU A 128 25.72 0.71 -3.72
CA GLU A 128 26.99 0.54 -3.04
C GLU A 128 27.91 -0.45 -3.78
N LYS A 129 27.35 -1.53 -4.36
CA LYS A 129 28.14 -2.48 -5.18
C LYS A 129 28.64 -1.91 -6.50
N LEU A 130 27.89 -0.99 -7.12
CA LEU A 130 28.26 -0.38 -8.41
C LEU A 130 29.03 0.93 -8.27
N PHE A 131 28.85 1.67 -7.16
CA PHE A 131 29.32 3.05 -6.97
C PHE A 131 30.28 3.24 -5.79
N ALA A 132 30.45 2.29 -4.85
CA ALA A 132 31.27 2.51 -3.66
C ALA A 132 32.78 2.73 -3.96
N GLU A 133 33.24 2.36 -5.15
CA GLU A 133 34.66 2.38 -5.51
C GLU A 133 35.00 3.30 -6.68
N VAL A 134 34.10 4.17 -7.17
CA VAL A 134 34.45 5.13 -8.25
C VAL A 134 35.62 6.03 -7.78
N PRO A 135 36.79 6.04 -8.47
CA PRO A 135 36.98 5.72 -9.90
C PRO A 135 37.53 4.31 -10.24
N PHE A 136 37.77 3.45 -9.26
CA PHE A 136 38.20 2.06 -9.48
C PHE A 136 37.05 1.19 -10.02
N PRO A 137 37.36 0.18 -10.86
CA PRO A 137 36.34 -0.63 -11.49
C PRO A 137 35.46 -1.34 -10.48
N PRO A 138 34.12 -1.37 -10.68
CA PRO A 138 33.25 -2.18 -9.85
C PRO A 138 33.69 -3.65 -9.91
N HIS A 139 33.40 -4.39 -8.84
CA HIS A 139 33.73 -5.82 -8.72
C HIS A 139 33.44 -6.58 -10.02
N ALA A 140 34.42 -7.37 -10.50
CA ALA A 140 34.42 -7.99 -11.83
C ALA A 140 33.09 -8.67 -12.19
N TYR A 141 32.48 -9.35 -11.23
CA TYR A 141 31.16 -9.98 -11.37
C TYR A 141 30.06 -8.99 -11.83
N TRP A 142 29.95 -7.82 -11.19
CA TRP A 142 28.92 -6.82 -11.49
C TRP A 142 29.20 -6.09 -12.80
N THR A 143 30.48 -5.82 -13.08
CA THR A 143 30.92 -5.12 -14.29
C THR A 143 30.63 -5.93 -15.56
N GLN A 144 30.72 -7.26 -15.51
CA GLN A 144 30.35 -8.12 -16.64
C GLN A 144 28.91 -7.93 -17.10
N TRP A 145 27.97 -7.68 -16.19
CA TRP A 145 26.57 -7.43 -16.55
C TRP A 145 26.33 -6.06 -17.20
N LEU A 146 27.12 -5.05 -16.85
CA LEU A 146 26.93 -3.66 -17.29
C LEU A 146 27.05 -3.49 -18.81
N VAL A 147 27.90 -4.29 -19.48
CA VAL A 147 28.09 -4.21 -20.94
C VAL A 147 26.85 -4.63 -21.73
N MET A 148 25.86 -5.25 -21.11
CA MET A 148 24.59 -5.60 -21.76
C MET A 148 23.59 -4.44 -21.79
N GLU A 149 23.89 -3.34 -21.10
CA GLU A 149 22.99 -2.20 -20.94
C GLU A 149 23.51 -1.01 -21.76
N GLU A 150 22.71 -0.51 -22.70
CA GLU A 150 23.10 0.60 -23.59
C GLU A 150 23.36 1.91 -22.80
N ARG A 151 22.65 2.08 -21.69
CA ARG A 151 22.71 3.28 -20.85
C ARG A 151 22.97 2.92 -19.40
N VAL A 152 24.19 3.17 -18.97
CA VAL A 152 24.62 2.96 -17.59
C VAL A 152 24.67 4.30 -16.85
N PRO A 153 23.99 4.46 -15.71
CA PRO A 153 23.99 5.69 -14.94
C PRO A 153 25.27 5.85 -14.08
N LEU A 154 26.42 5.50 -14.65
CA LEU A 154 27.75 5.58 -14.04
C LEU A 154 28.59 6.60 -14.82
N PRO A 155 29.57 7.28 -14.17
CA PRO A 155 30.56 8.06 -14.90
C PRO A 155 31.40 7.16 -15.81
N ALA A 156 32.13 7.77 -16.75
CA ALA A 156 33.08 7.08 -17.61
C ALA A 156 33.96 6.10 -16.80
N ALA A 157 34.09 4.88 -17.30
CA ALA A 157 34.92 3.85 -16.69
C ALA A 157 36.40 4.12 -17.00
N GLN A 158 37.27 3.93 -16.02
CA GLN A 158 38.72 3.85 -16.21
C GLN A 158 39.13 2.39 -16.11
N LEU A 159 39.41 1.77 -17.25
CA LEU A 159 39.70 0.34 -17.35
C LEU A 159 40.99 0.12 -18.15
N SER A 160 41.78 -0.87 -17.75
CA SER A 160 42.92 -1.30 -18.55
C SER A 160 42.46 -2.12 -19.76
N CYS A 161 43.25 -2.13 -20.83
CA CYS A 161 42.98 -3.02 -21.98
C CYS A 161 42.90 -4.50 -21.55
N ALA A 162 43.73 -4.92 -20.60
CA ALA A 162 43.72 -6.27 -20.06
C ALA A 162 42.41 -6.61 -19.33
N ASP A 163 41.84 -5.66 -18.58
CA ASP A 163 40.54 -5.85 -17.93
C ASP A 163 39.41 -5.94 -18.94
N LEU A 164 39.43 -5.11 -19.99
CA LEU A 164 38.44 -5.14 -21.07
C LEU A 164 38.47 -6.48 -21.82
N GLU A 165 39.66 -6.97 -22.15
CA GLU A 165 39.85 -8.27 -22.78
C GLU A 165 39.39 -9.40 -21.87
N LYS A 166 39.73 -9.36 -20.58
CA LYS A 166 39.33 -10.37 -19.59
C LYS A 166 37.82 -10.40 -19.35
N LEU A 167 37.17 -9.24 -19.21
CA LEU A 167 35.77 -9.14 -18.84
C LEU A 167 34.85 -9.34 -20.04
N TRP A 168 35.19 -8.75 -21.19
CA TRP A 168 34.29 -8.66 -22.36
C TRP A 168 34.89 -9.22 -23.65
N GLY A 169 36.13 -9.72 -23.61
CA GLY A 169 36.76 -10.36 -24.76
C GLY A 169 37.14 -9.40 -25.87
N THR A 170 37.13 -8.08 -25.61
CA THR A 170 37.47 -7.07 -26.61
C THR A 170 39.00 -6.94 -26.69
N PRO A 171 39.63 -7.30 -27.81
CA PRO A 171 41.08 -7.29 -27.94
C PRO A 171 41.65 -5.88 -27.93
N ARG A 172 42.89 -5.76 -27.44
CA ARG A 172 43.64 -4.50 -27.37
C ARG A 172 43.67 -3.72 -28.68
N ASP A 173 43.72 -4.42 -29.81
CA ASP A 173 43.87 -3.82 -31.15
C ASP A 173 42.75 -2.83 -31.48
N LEU A 174 41.55 -3.03 -30.93
CA LEU A 174 40.39 -2.15 -31.11
C LEU A 174 40.52 -0.80 -30.41
N PHE A 175 41.51 -0.64 -29.53
CA PHE A 175 41.72 0.56 -28.75
C PHE A 175 42.98 1.34 -29.16
N THR A 176 43.67 0.91 -30.21
CA THR A 176 44.94 1.49 -30.67
C THR A 176 44.86 2.99 -30.98
N GLU A 177 43.80 3.44 -31.65
CA GLU A 177 43.57 4.88 -31.93
C GLU A 177 43.33 5.68 -30.63
N LYS A 178 42.53 5.15 -29.69
CA LYS A 178 42.23 5.83 -28.42
C LYS A 178 43.43 5.88 -27.47
N LEU A 179 44.30 4.87 -27.50
CA LEU A 179 45.56 4.84 -26.75
C LEU A 179 46.55 5.90 -27.27
N GLN A 180 46.46 6.28 -28.55
CA GLN A 180 47.28 7.35 -29.14
C GLN A 180 46.75 8.75 -28.79
N GLU A 181 45.45 8.91 -28.55
CA GLU A 181 44.79 10.20 -28.30
C GLU A 181 44.77 10.63 -26.82
N GLN A 182 44.73 9.70 -25.85
CA GLN A 182 44.62 10.01 -24.42
C GLN A 182 45.60 9.22 -23.54
N PRO A 183 46.81 9.73 -23.27
CA PRO A 183 47.75 9.07 -22.36
C PRO A 183 47.39 9.42 -20.90
N VAL A 184 46.51 8.63 -20.28
CA VAL A 184 46.20 8.76 -18.84
C VAL A 184 47.12 7.88 -17.97
N GLY A 185 47.98 7.08 -18.60
CA GLY A 185 48.96 6.18 -17.99
C GLY A 185 49.28 5.03 -18.95
N ASP A 186 50.12 4.08 -18.54
CA ASP A 186 50.34 2.84 -19.31
C ASP A 186 49.03 2.03 -19.33
N GLU A 187 48.37 2.03 -20.49
CA GLU A 187 47.24 1.15 -20.86
C GLU A 187 45.86 1.40 -20.22
N MET A 188 45.68 2.48 -19.46
CA MET A 188 44.38 2.87 -18.88
C MET A 188 43.57 3.74 -19.84
N LEU A 189 42.35 3.29 -20.16
CA LEU A 189 41.42 4.00 -21.04
C LEU A 189 40.25 4.56 -20.26
N ARG A 190 39.94 5.84 -20.48
CA ARG A 190 38.69 6.45 -20.01
C ARG A 190 37.63 6.33 -21.10
N LEU A 191 36.61 5.51 -20.86
CA LEU A 191 35.57 5.22 -21.84
C LEU A 191 34.18 5.47 -21.27
N GLU A 192 33.33 6.10 -22.07
CA GLU A 192 31.91 6.18 -21.74
C GLU A 192 31.26 4.80 -21.91
N TRP A 193 30.35 4.43 -21.01
CA TRP A 193 29.70 3.11 -21.03
C TRP A 193 28.95 2.83 -22.35
N ARG A 194 28.40 3.87 -22.96
CA ARG A 194 27.74 3.75 -24.27
C ARG A 194 28.74 3.42 -25.38
N GLU A 195 29.96 3.95 -25.31
CA GLU A 195 31.02 3.62 -26.26
C GLU A 195 31.47 2.17 -26.08
N LEU A 196 31.66 1.74 -24.82
CA LEU A 196 31.98 0.35 -24.48
C LEU A 196 30.92 -0.63 -25.00
N TYR A 197 29.64 -0.32 -24.78
CA TYR A 197 28.52 -1.10 -25.32
C TYR A 197 28.61 -1.25 -26.84
N ASN A 198 28.77 -0.13 -27.56
CA ASN A 198 28.84 -0.14 -29.03
C ASN A 198 30.06 -0.93 -29.54
N LEU A 199 31.22 -0.77 -28.90
CA LEU A 199 32.44 -1.47 -29.27
C LEU A 199 32.32 -2.97 -29.02
N ALA A 200 31.75 -3.38 -27.87
CA ALA A 200 31.48 -4.77 -27.56
C ALA A 200 30.49 -5.40 -28.55
N VAL A 201 29.38 -4.71 -28.86
CA VAL A 201 28.41 -5.20 -29.87
C VAL A 201 29.05 -5.36 -31.24
N THR A 202 29.90 -4.42 -31.65
CA THR A 202 30.60 -4.47 -32.95
C THR A 202 31.59 -5.63 -32.98
N HIS A 203 32.39 -5.81 -31.93
CA HIS A 203 33.35 -6.90 -31.82
C HIS A 203 32.70 -8.29 -31.86
N HIS A 204 31.61 -8.47 -31.09
CA HIS A 204 30.88 -9.73 -31.06
C HIS A 204 29.93 -9.91 -32.26
N GLY A 205 29.83 -8.90 -33.14
CA GLY A 205 29.03 -8.89 -34.36
C GLY A 205 27.52 -8.66 -34.18
N SER A 206 26.97 -8.91 -32.98
CA SER A 206 25.57 -8.59 -32.65
C SER A 206 25.33 -8.55 -31.14
N THR A 207 24.20 -7.94 -30.73
CA THR A 207 23.73 -7.96 -29.34
C THR A 207 23.47 -9.38 -28.84
N SER A 208 22.95 -10.28 -29.68
CA SER A 208 22.74 -11.69 -29.35
C SER A 208 24.04 -12.41 -28.98
N MET A 209 25.10 -12.15 -29.73
CA MET A 209 26.41 -12.74 -29.46
C MET A 209 27.08 -12.15 -28.22
N LEU A 210 26.89 -10.84 -27.96
CA LEU A 210 27.34 -10.23 -26.72
C LEU A 210 26.66 -10.85 -25.49
N PHE A 211 25.34 -11.05 -25.53
CA PHE A 211 24.60 -11.73 -24.47
C PHE A 211 25.11 -13.16 -24.27
N HIS A 212 25.32 -13.90 -25.36
CA HIS A 212 25.88 -15.25 -25.30
C HIS A 212 27.26 -15.26 -24.65
N TYR A 213 28.14 -14.33 -25.02
CA TYR A 213 29.47 -14.20 -24.44
C TYR A 213 29.42 -13.95 -22.92
N VAL A 214 28.62 -12.97 -22.49
CA VAL A 214 28.48 -12.62 -21.07
C VAL A 214 27.89 -13.79 -20.27
N LEU A 215 26.87 -14.45 -20.80
CA LEU A 215 26.27 -15.63 -20.16
C LEU A 215 27.25 -16.81 -20.05
N LYS A 216 28.10 -17.01 -21.06
CA LYS A 216 29.14 -18.03 -21.04
C LYS A 216 30.21 -17.72 -19.98
N GLN A 217 30.63 -16.46 -19.86
CA GLN A 217 31.54 -16.04 -18.79
C GLN A 217 30.95 -16.26 -17.39
N HIS A 218 29.64 -16.07 -17.26
CA HIS A 218 28.93 -16.28 -16.00
C HIS A 218 28.62 -17.74 -15.67
N GLN A 219 28.80 -18.68 -16.60
CA GLN A 219 28.40 -20.08 -16.41
C GLN A 219 29.01 -20.74 -15.15
N SER A 220 30.27 -20.41 -14.83
CA SER A 220 31.00 -20.95 -13.66
C SER A 220 31.04 -19.98 -12.47
N SER A 221 30.40 -18.82 -12.58
CA SER A 221 30.39 -17.82 -11.52
C SER A 221 29.41 -18.21 -10.41
N ASP A 222 29.70 -17.80 -9.17
CA ASP A 222 28.69 -17.84 -8.11
C ASP A 222 27.61 -16.78 -8.36
N HIS A 223 26.35 -17.16 -8.24
CA HIS A 223 25.18 -16.30 -8.44
C HIS A 223 24.36 -16.09 -7.16
N SER A 224 24.86 -16.58 -6.02
CA SER A 224 24.23 -16.45 -4.71
C SER A 224 23.92 -14.98 -4.36
N GLU A 225 24.85 -14.07 -4.64
CA GLU A 225 24.68 -12.63 -4.36
C GLU A 225 23.59 -11.99 -5.23
N LEU A 226 23.56 -12.30 -6.53
CA LEU A 226 22.51 -11.82 -7.45
C LEU A 226 21.14 -12.33 -7.03
N ALA A 227 21.02 -13.61 -6.70
CA ALA A 227 19.77 -14.20 -6.22
C ALA A 227 19.33 -13.58 -4.89
N SER A 228 20.26 -13.35 -3.96
CA SER A 228 20.00 -12.70 -2.67
C SER A 228 19.50 -11.26 -2.83
N MET A 229 20.16 -10.45 -3.66
CA MET A 229 19.70 -9.08 -3.93
C MET A 229 18.36 -9.05 -4.66
N TYR A 230 18.14 -9.96 -5.61
CA TYR A 230 16.85 -10.07 -6.28
C TYR A 230 15.74 -10.43 -5.28
N ARG A 231 16.01 -11.34 -4.33
CA ARG A 231 15.08 -11.69 -3.24
C ARG A 231 14.77 -10.49 -2.34
N GLN A 232 15.77 -9.67 -2.01
CA GLN A 232 15.53 -8.43 -1.26
C GLN A 232 14.68 -7.44 -2.05
N TYR A 233 14.96 -7.28 -3.35
CA TYR A 233 14.17 -6.43 -4.23
C TYR A 233 12.71 -6.89 -4.29
N THR A 234 12.42 -8.18 -4.49
CA THR A 234 11.03 -8.67 -4.57
C THR A 234 10.25 -8.40 -3.29
N GLN A 235 10.91 -8.44 -2.12
CA GLN A 235 10.30 -8.15 -0.82
C GLN A 235 10.11 -6.65 -0.56
N CYS A 236 11.04 -5.81 -1.05
CA CYS A 236 11.15 -4.40 -0.67
C CYS A 236 10.90 -3.40 -1.81
N ARG A 237 10.56 -3.84 -3.03
CA ARG A 237 10.44 -2.98 -4.23
C ARG A 237 9.48 -1.80 -4.03
N PHE A 238 8.33 -2.02 -3.41
CA PHE A 238 7.34 -0.95 -3.19
C PHE A 238 7.85 0.08 -2.20
N GLN A 239 8.53 -0.38 -1.14
CA GLN A 239 9.09 0.45 -0.09
C GLN A 239 10.24 1.30 -0.62
N TRP A 240 11.12 0.72 -1.43
CA TRP A 240 12.23 1.43 -2.07
C TRP A 240 11.73 2.50 -3.03
N LEU A 241 10.82 2.14 -3.94
CA LEU A 241 10.29 3.09 -4.91
C LEU A 241 9.44 4.18 -4.25
N PHE A 242 8.66 3.85 -3.21
CA PHE A 242 7.94 4.85 -2.41
C PHE A 242 8.88 5.83 -1.72
N THR A 243 9.94 5.31 -1.07
CA THR A 243 10.93 6.12 -0.35
C THR A 243 11.65 7.06 -1.31
N TYR A 244 12.05 6.54 -2.47
CA TYR A 244 12.66 7.34 -3.53
C TYR A 244 11.70 8.44 -4.01
N TRP A 245 10.46 8.07 -4.37
CA TRP A 245 9.44 9.02 -4.79
C TRP A 245 9.14 10.08 -3.73
N LEU A 246 9.15 9.74 -2.44
CA LEU A 246 8.80 10.68 -1.38
C LEU A 246 9.90 11.72 -1.12
N PHE A 247 11.18 11.31 -1.16
CA PHE A 247 12.30 12.15 -0.70
C PHE A 247 13.18 12.71 -1.83
N ARG A 248 13.20 12.08 -3.01
CA ARG A 248 14.04 12.51 -4.14
C ARG A 248 13.32 13.42 -5.13
N GLN A 249 12.21 14.04 -4.74
CA GLN A 249 11.56 15.08 -5.53
C GLN A 249 12.44 16.33 -5.60
N PRO A 250 12.54 17.00 -6.76
CA PRO A 250 13.30 18.23 -6.89
C PRO A 250 12.64 19.35 -6.06
N THR A 251 13.44 20.33 -5.60
CA THR A 251 12.89 21.55 -5.00
C THR A 251 12.33 22.43 -6.14
N PRO A 252 11.10 22.97 -6.08
CA PRO A 252 10.23 23.17 -4.91
C PRO A 252 9.19 22.07 -4.63
N LEU A 253 9.09 21.04 -5.47
CA LEU A 253 8.06 19.99 -5.36
C LEU A 253 8.12 19.23 -4.03
N ASN A 254 9.31 18.97 -3.49
CA ASN A 254 9.46 18.33 -2.17
C ASN A 254 8.76 19.12 -1.05
N ARG A 255 8.95 20.45 -0.99
CA ARG A 255 8.31 21.31 0.02
C ARG A 255 6.80 21.29 -0.11
N GLN A 256 6.29 21.35 -1.35
CA GLN A 256 4.84 21.28 -1.63
C GLN A 256 4.27 19.92 -1.24
N LEU A 257 4.94 18.82 -1.61
CA LEU A 257 4.52 17.46 -1.27
C LEU A 257 4.41 17.31 0.25
N ARG A 258 5.46 17.69 1.00
CA ARG A 258 5.46 17.65 2.47
C ARG A 258 4.30 18.47 3.07
N ALA A 259 4.05 19.66 2.53
CA ALA A 259 2.93 20.49 2.99
C ALA A 259 1.58 19.79 2.76
N ILE A 260 1.31 19.33 1.54
CA ILE A 260 0.07 18.63 1.19
C ILE A 260 -0.13 17.38 2.04
N TYR A 261 0.94 16.62 2.27
CA TYR A 261 0.94 15.37 3.03
C TYR A 261 0.56 15.56 4.51
N LEU A 262 0.98 16.67 5.12
CA LEU A 262 0.91 16.87 6.58
C LEU A 262 -0.11 17.91 7.02
N GLN A 263 -0.54 18.81 6.14
CA GLN A 263 -1.31 20.00 6.51
C GLN A 263 -2.70 19.66 7.07
N TRP A 264 -3.31 18.59 6.58
CA TRP A 264 -4.74 18.35 6.80
C TRP A 264 -5.07 17.10 7.58
N ARG A 265 -4.15 16.13 7.72
CA ARG A 265 -4.35 14.95 8.57
C ARG A 265 -3.62 15.09 9.90
N LYS A 266 -4.25 14.65 11.00
CA LYS A 266 -3.58 14.61 12.31
C LYS A 266 -2.41 13.63 12.25
N HIS A 267 -1.23 14.10 12.65
CA HIS A 267 -0.01 13.30 12.64
C HIS A 267 0.80 13.51 13.92
N SER A 268 1.71 12.59 14.20
CA SER A 268 2.66 12.67 15.30
C SER A 268 3.85 13.53 14.90
N LYS A 269 4.02 14.68 15.55
CA LYS A 269 5.16 15.59 15.30
C LYS A 269 6.51 14.88 15.48
N LYS A 270 6.63 13.99 16.48
CA LYS A 270 7.85 13.22 16.77
C LYS A 270 8.23 12.26 15.63
N LYS A 271 7.24 11.64 14.97
CA LYS A 271 7.51 10.71 13.86
C LYS A 271 7.83 11.40 12.53
N VAL A 272 7.48 12.67 12.42
CA VAL A 272 7.60 13.46 11.18
C VAL A 272 8.75 14.48 11.28
N SER A 273 9.36 14.67 12.46
CA SER A 273 10.49 15.58 12.64
C SER A 273 11.69 15.18 11.78
N THR A 274 11.90 13.88 11.60
CA THR A 274 13.01 13.29 10.83
C THR A 274 12.65 13.08 9.34
N TRP A 275 11.73 13.88 8.78
CA TRP A 275 11.30 13.76 7.38
C TRP A 275 12.48 13.87 6.41
N GLY A 276 12.75 12.81 5.66
CA GLY A 276 13.83 12.74 4.68
C GLY A 276 15.20 12.40 5.26
N GLU A 277 15.31 12.18 6.57
CA GLU A 277 16.52 11.69 7.23
C GLU A 277 16.60 10.16 7.17
N THR A 278 17.76 9.59 7.48
CA THR A 278 18.00 8.14 7.48
C THR A 278 17.14 7.38 8.48
N VAL A 279 16.79 8.01 9.61
CA VAL A 279 15.96 7.45 10.69
C VAL A 279 14.46 7.71 10.50
N CYS A 280 14.03 8.13 9.31
CA CYS A 280 12.64 8.44 9.03
C CYS A 280 11.74 7.18 9.09
N ASP A 281 10.61 7.26 9.82
CA ASP A 281 9.59 6.20 9.87
C ASP A 281 8.72 6.25 8.59
N VAL A 282 9.28 5.79 7.47
CA VAL A 282 8.60 5.83 6.16
C VAL A 282 7.30 5.01 6.16
N ARG A 283 7.26 3.92 6.93
CA ARG A 283 6.04 3.11 7.12
C ARG A 283 4.92 3.93 7.77
N TYR A 284 5.26 4.75 8.77
CA TYR A 284 4.29 5.68 9.35
C TYR A 284 3.84 6.72 8.34
N LEU A 285 4.75 7.29 7.55
CA LEU A 285 4.38 8.24 6.50
C LEU A 285 3.40 7.58 5.52
N ALA A 286 3.71 6.40 4.98
CA ALA A 286 2.83 5.66 4.08
C ALA A 286 1.42 5.41 4.66
N SER A 287 1.27 5.29 5.99
CA SER A 287 -0.01 5.11 6.66
C SER A 287 -0.89 6.37 6.73
N LEU A 288 -0.30 7.55 6.47
CA LEU A 288 -0.98 8.83 6.51
C LEU A 288 -1.91 9.07 5.31
N HIS A 289 -1.87 8.25 4.26
CA HIS A 289 -2.93 8.24 3.25
C HIS A 289 -3.28 6.79 2.89
N PRO A 290 -4.58 6.45 2.71
CA PRO A 290 -4.98 5.09 2.33
C PRO A 290 -4.31 4.59 1.04
N ILE A 291 -4.20 5.46 0.03
CA ILE A 291 -3.59 5.13 -1.27
C ILE A 291 -2.10 4.82 -1.13
N THR A 292 -1.35 5.60 -0.34
CA THR A 292 0.07 5.30 -0.09
C THR A 292 0.24 4.05 0.74
N SER A 293 -0.69 3.76 1.65
CA SER A 293 -0.67 2.52 2.42
C SER A 293 -0.97 1.30 1.56
N ASP A 294 -1.86 1.42 0.58
CA ASP A 294 -2.17 0.35 -0.36
C ASP A 294 -1.00 0.12 -1.32
N TYR A 295 -0.36 1.19 -1.81
CA TYR A 295 0.86 1.09 -2.62
C TYR A 295 1.99 0.38 -1.86
N TRP A 296 2.26 0.82 -0.62
CA TRP A 296 3.29 0.22 0.23
C TRP A 296 3.07 -1.28 0.47
N ARG A 297 1.81 -1.74 0.42
CA ARG A 297 1.43 -3.15 0.59
C ARG A 297 1.31 -3.90 -0.74
N GLY A 298 1.66 -3.28 -1.88
CA GLY A 298 1.55 -3.89 -3.20
C GLY A 298 0.12 -4.14 -3.68
N LYS A 299 -0.86 -3.38 -3.18
CA LYS A 299 -2.29 -3.57 -3.51
C LYS A 299 -2.77 -2.75 -4.71
N LEU A 300 -1.99 -1.77 -5.16
CA LEU A 300 -2.35 -0.96 -6.33
C LEU A 300 -1.95 -1.66 -7.62
N ALA A 301 -2.73 -1.47 -8.68
CA ALA A 301 -2.46 -1.94 -10.03
C ALA A 301 -1.99 -3.41 -10.10
N ARG A 302 -2.66 -4.30 -9.36
CA ARG A 302 -2.34 -5.74 -9.25
C ARG A 302 -0.89 -6.03 -8.84
N GLY A 303 -0.25 -5.11 -8.13
CA GLY A 303 1.13 -5.26 -7.69
C GLY A 303 2.18 -4.82 -8.72
N ASP A 304 1.80 -4.03 -9.73
CA ASP A 304 2.73 -3.31 -10.60
C ASP A 304 3.26 -2.06 -9.89
N GLU A 305 4.56 -2.04 -9.56
CA GLU A 305 5.18 -0.93 -8.86
C GLU A 305 5.17 0.40 -9.66
N ASN A 306 5.32 0.35 -10.98
CA ASN A 306 5.43 1.55 -11.81
C ASN A 306 4.06 2.20 -11.96
N ILE A 307 3.05 1.40 -12.32
CA ILE A 307 1.68 1.88 -12.44
C ILE A 307 1.16 2.35 -11.06
N GLY A 308 1.50 1.60 -10.01
CA GLY A 308 1.16 1.94 -8.63
C GLY A 308 1.74 3.29 -8.20
N ILE A 309 3.03 3.55 -8.43
CA ILE A 309 3.66 4.81 -8.01
C ILE A 309 3.16 6.00 -8.85
N HIS A 310 2.88 5.79 -10.15
CA HIS A 310 2.26 6.83 -10.98
C HIS A 310 0.86 7.19 -10.49
N THR A 311 0.06 6.20 -10.05
CA THR A 311 -1.26 6.44 -9.44
C THR A 311 -1.13 7.27 -8.16
N VAL A 312 -0.13 6.98 -7.31
CA VAL A 312 0.17 7.80 -6.11
C VAL A 312 0.54 9.24 -6.52
N GLY A 313 1.39 9.41 -7.53
CA GLY A 313 1.76 10.73 -8.06
C GLY A 313 0.56 11.54 -8.55
N ASN A 314 -0.34 10.90 -9.32
CA ASN A 314 -1.55 11.52 -9.84
C ASN A 314 -2.51 11.94 -8.73
N TYR A 315 -2.65 11.11 -7.70
CA TYR A 315 -3.43 11.43 -6.51
C TYR A 315 -2.88 12.68 -5.80
N PHE A 316 -1.57 12.78 -5.57
CA PHE A 316 -0.99 13.98 -4.94
C PHE A 316 -1.05 15.23 -5.82
N SER A 317 -1.01 15.06 -7.15
CA SER A 317 -1.31 16.13 -8.09
C SER A 317 -2.75 16.64 -7.92
N MET A 318 -3.73 15.75 -7.76
CA MET A 318 -5.11 16.12 -7.44
C MET A 318 -5.21 16.82 -6.08
N CYS A 319 -4.53 16.31 -5.04
CA CYS A 319 -4.50 16.94 -3.72
C CYS A 319 -3.99 18.39 -3.80
N LYS A 320 -3.01 18.68 -4.66
CA LYS A 320 -2.53 20.04 -4.90
C LYS A 320 -3.65 20.95 -5.44
N SER A 321 -4.40 20.49 -6.44
CA SER A 321 -5.55 21.22 -7.00
C SER A 321 -6.65 21.43 -5.94
N LEU A 322 -6.91 20.41 -5.12
CA LEU A 322 -7.87 20.50 -4.02
C LEU A 322 -7.46 21.52 -2.96
N VAL A 323 -6.19 21.54 -2.53
CA VAL A 323 -5.68 22.54 -1.59
C VAL A 323 -5.84 23.95 -2.15
N ALA A 324 -5.50 24.18 -3.41
CA ALA A 324 -5.67 25.49 -4.05
C ALA A 324 -7.14 25.93 -4.05
N TRP A 325 -8.07 25.02 -4.36
CA TRP A 325 -9.50 25.30 -4.34
C TRP A 325 -10.01 25.65 -2.93
N ILE A 326 -9.60 24.89 -1.90
CA ILE A 326 -10.02 25.14 -0.50
C ILE A 326 -9.46 26.47 0.02
N LEU A 327 -8.21 26.81 -0.31
CA LEU A 327 -7.59 28.06 0.11
C LEU A 327 -8.21 29.29 -0.55
N GLY A 328 -8.79 29.14 -1.75
CA GLY A 328 -9.58 30.18 -2.41
C GLY A 328 -10.95 30.45 -1.80
N ARG A 329 -11.31 29.81 -0.68
CA ARG A 329 -12.60 30.00 0.02
C ARG A 329 -12.42 30.67 1.37
N ASP A 330 -13.40 31.49 1.73
CA ASP A 330 -13.52 32.18 3.02
C ASP A 330 -14.03 31.24 4.13
N TRP A 331 -13.32 30.13 4.33
CA TRP A 331 -13.64 29.12 5.35
C TRP A 331 -12.66 29.17 6.52
N GLY A 332 -13.18 28.97 7.72
CA GLY A 332 -12.35 28.77 8.91
C GLY A 332 -11.50 27.49 8.83
N ARG A 333 -10.44 27.42 9.64
CA ARG A 333 -9.48 26.30 9.65
C ARG A 333 -10.12 24.92 9.82
N LEU A 334 -11.13 24.81 10.69
CA LEU A 334 -11.82 23.55 10.96
C LEU A 334 -12.61 23.05 9.73
N LYS A 335 -13.37 23.94 9.09
CA LYS A 335 -14.14 23.63 7.87
C LYS A 335 -13.21 23.25 6.72
N ARG A 336 -12.15 24.03 6.47
CA ARG A 336 -11.15 23.70 5.43
C ARG A 336 -10.58 22.30 5.61
N ARG A 337 -10.23 21.94 6.85
CA ARG A 337 -9.70 20.61 7.17
C ARG A 337 -10.72 19.50 6.94
N LYS A 338 -11.94 19.69 7.42
CA LYS A 338 -13.01 18.71 7.29
C LYS A 338 -13.36 18.45 5.83
N VAL A 339 -13.53 19.51 5.04
CA VAL A 339 -13.80 19.39 3.60
C VAL A 339 -12.67 18.64 2.89
N TYR A 340 -11.42 18.94 3.23
CA TYR A 340 -10.28 18.23 2.65
C TYR A 340 -10.28 16.73 3.02
N GLU A 341 -10.36 16.40 4.32
CA GLU A 341 -10.33 15.01 4.80
C GLU A 341 -11.48 14.19 4.17
N ASP A 342 -12.72 14.69 4.20
CA ASP A 342 -13.88 13.96 3.69
C ASP A 342 -13.88 13.81 2.16
N THR A 343 -13.39 14.83 1.45
CA THR A 343 -13.26 14.76 -0.01
C THR A 343 -12.29 13.64 -0.39
N LEU A 344 -11.13 13.57 0.29
CA LEU A 344 -10.13 12.53 0.01
C LEU A 344 -10.64 11.12 0.38
N ASP A 345 -11.35 10.98 1.49
CA ASP A 345 -11.95 9.72 1.89
C ASP A 345 -13.00 9.27 0.86
N GLY A 346 -13.85 10.19 0.39
CA GLY A 346 -14.83 9.92 -0.67
C GLY A 346 -14.19 9.53 -2.00
N VAL A 347 -13.12 10.23 -2.41
CA VAL A 347 -12.34 9.92 -3.62
C VAL A 347 -11.74 8.52 -3.52
N TYR A 348 -11.11 8.20 -2.38
CA TYR A 348 -10.52 6.88 -2.16
C TYR A 348 -11.59 5.78 -2.22
N LEU A 349 -12.73 5.95 -1.54
CA LEU A 349 -13.80 4.96 -1.52
C LEU A 349 -14.35 4.65 -2.92
N LEU A 350 -14.55 5.68 -3.75
CA LEU A 350 -15.08 5.51 -5.10
C LEU A 350 -14.09 4.88 -6.08
N LEU A 351 -12.81 5.27 -5.99
CA LEU A 351 -11.79 4.82 -6.92
C LEU A 351 -11.04 3.57 -6.44
N LYS A 352 -11.31 3.06 -5.22
CA LYS A 352 -10.54 1.97 -4.61
C LYS A 352 -10.34 0.78 -5.54
N ARG A 353 -11.43 0.28 -6.12
CA ARG A 353 -11.38 -0.86 -7.04
C ARG A 353 -10.62 -0.52 -8.33
N GLU A 354 -10.88 0.66 -8.87
CA GLU A 354 -10.23 1.13 -10.10
C GLU A 354 -8.69 1.23 -9.92
N MET A 355 -8.24 1.79 -8.79
CA MET A 355 -6.81 1.90 -8.43
C MET A 355 -6.14 0.55 -8.15
N GLN A 356 -6.90 -0.46 -7.72
CA GLN A 356 -6.38 -1.82 -7.53
C GLN A 356 -6.15 -2.54 -8.86
N GLU A 357 -6.91 -2.20 -9.89
CA GLU A 357 -6.88 -2.90 -11.18
C GLU A 357 -6.00 -2.21 -12.22
N ARG A 358 -5.97 -0.87 -12.26
CA ARG A 358 -5.32 -0.10 -13.33
C ARG A 358 -4.77 1.26 -12.88
N LEU A 359 -4.06 1.92 -13.80
CA LEU A 359 -3.64 3.33 -13.64
C LEU A 359 -4.86 4.24 -13.52
N VAL A 360 -4.84 5.13 -12.52
CA VAL A 360 -5.78 6.26 -12.44
C VAL A 360 -5.01 7.55 -12.66
N ASP A 361 -5.43 8.32 -13.65
CA ASP A 361 -4.81 9.60 -14.01
C ASP A 361 -5.30 10.76 -13.14
N HIS A 362 -4.62 11.90 -13.27
CA HIS A 362 -4.97 13.11 -12.53
C HIS A 362 -6.40 13.57 -12.81
N GLU A 363 -6.82 13.54 -14.08
CA GLU A 363 -8.12 14.08 -14.48
C GLU A 363 -9.26 13.25 -13.91
N ARG A 364 -9.12 11.92 -13.91
CA ARG A 364 -10.07 11.00 -13.26
C ARG A 364 -10.15 11.25 -11.76
N PHE A 365 -9.01 11.40 -11.07
CA PHE A 365 -9.02 11.79 -9.66
C PHE A 365 -9.73 13.13 -9.45
N TRP A 366 -9.46 14.12 -10.29
CA TRP A 366 -10.00 15.46 -10.14
C TRP A 366 -11.50 15.54 -10.42
N GLN A 367 -12.01 14.81 -11.40
CA GLN A 367 -13.44 14.69 -11.67
C GLN A 367 -14.20 14.11 -10.48
N VAL A 368 -13.67 13.03 -9.89
CA VAL A 368 -14.26 12.42 -8.69
C VAL A 368 -14.15 13.37 -7.50
N ALA A 369 -13.02 14.07 -7.34
CA ALA A 369 -12.84 15.06 -6.29
C ALA A 369 -13.88 16.19 -6.40
N LYS A 370 -14.11 16.77 -7.59
CA LYS A 370 -15.15 17.80 -7.79
C LYS A 370 -16.53 17.33 -7.34
N MET A 371 -16.92 16.12 -7.72
CA MET A 371 -18.19 15.52 -7.30
C MET A 371 -18.26 15.37 -5.77
N GLN A 372 -17.18 14.89 -5.15
CA GLN A 372 -17.10 14.72 -3.70
C GLN A 372 -17.11 16.06 -2.96
N MET A 373 -16.44 17.09 -3.49
CA MET A 373 -16.45 18.44 -2.94
C MET A 373 -17.88 18.98 -2.88
N THR A 374 -18.66 18.84 -3.97
CA THR A 374 -20.08 19.22 -3.98
C THR A 374 -20.86 18.46 -2.90
N ARG A 375 -20.69 17.14 -2.81
CA ARG A 375 -21.40 16.32 -1.81
C ARG A 375 -21.07 16.79 -0.39
N VAL A 376 -19.79 16.94 -0.07
CA VAL A 376 -19.33 17.36 1.26
C VAL A 376 -19.84 18.76 1.62
N CYS A 377 -19.84 19.70 0.67
CA CYS A 377 -20.43 21.03 0.89
C CYS A 377 -21.93 20.97 1.17
N THR A 378 -22.71 20.24 0.36
CA THR A 378 -24.16 20.06 0.58
C THR A 378 -24.47 19.40 1.93
N LEU A 379 -23.63 18.43 2.34
CA LEU A 379 -23.75 17.77 3.63
C LEU A 379 -23.47 18.73 4.79
N GLU A 380 -22.47 19.60 4.64
CA GLU A 380 -22.13 20.59 5.65
C GLU A 380 -23.18 21.68 5.81
N GLU A 381 -23.77 22.14 4.69
CA GLU A 381 -24.93 23.01 4.69
C GLU A 381 -26.13 22.35 5.38
N THR A 382 -26.40 21.07 5.10
CA THR A 382 -27.48 20.31 5.73
C THR A 382 -27.24 20.10 7.23
N ALA A 383 -25.98 19.93 7.63
CA ALA A 383 -25.60 19.82 9.03
C ALA A 383 -25.65 21.18 9.77
N VAL A 384 -26.00 22.28 9.09
CA VAL A 384 -26.07 23.64 9.64
C VAL A 384 -24.78 24.00 10.38
N ASN A 385 -23.64 23.64 9.79
CA ASN A 385 -22.30 23.86 10.37
C ASN A 385 -22.12 23.25 11.78
N TYR A 386 -22.81 22.15 12.09
CA TYR A 386 -22.69 21.49 13.38
C TYR A 386 -21.22 21.18 13.70
N VAL A 387 -20.74 21.71 14.83
CA VAL A 387 -19.31 21.72 15.17
C VAL A 387 -18.79 20.32 15.48
N ASN A 388 -19.64 19.44 16.01
CA ASN A 388 -19.24 18.11 16.44
C ASN A 388 -19.51 17.01 15.39
N TRP A 389 -18.80 17.11 14.27
CA TRP A 389 -18.89 16.17 13.14
C TRP A 389 -18.73 14.69 13.50
N LYS A 390 -18.06 14.35 14.59
CA LYS A 390 -17.87 12.94 14.99
C LYS A 390 -19.19 12.20 15.25
N MET A 391 -20.24 12.91 15.64
CA MET A 391 -21.57 12.33 15.83
C MET A 391 -22.23 11.97 14.49
N ILE A 392 -21.92 12.74 13.43
CA ILE A 392 -22.44 12.52 12.08
C ILE A 392 -21.61 11.43 11.37
N GLU A 393 -20.29 11.45 11.53
CA GLU A 393 -19.36 10.48 10.92
C GLU A 393 -19.66 9.01 11.30
N THR A 394 -20.23 8.78 12.48
CA THR A 394 -20.63 7.46 12.95
C THR A 394 -21.93 6.96 12.32
N LEU A 395 -22.72 7.84 11.70
CA LEU A 395 -23.98 7.45 11.06
C LEU A 395 -23.70 6.65 9.77
N PRO A 396 -24.35 5.50 9.56
CA PRO A 396 -24.24 4.77 8.29
C PRO A 396 -24.63 5.64 7.08
N TYR A 397 -25.66 6.48 7.26
CA TYR A 397 -26.19 7.37 6.22
C TYR A 397 -25.17 8.41 5.73
N TYR A 398 -24.26 8.86 6.60
CA TYR A 398 -23.18 9.76 6.21
C TYR A 398 -22.29 9.13 5.13
N LYS A 399 -21.80 7.91 5.39
CA LYS A 399 -20.93 7.19 4.46
C LYS A 399 -21.69 6.81 3.18
N LEU A 400 -22.94 6.37 3.31
CA LEU A 400 -23.79 6.04 2.17
C LEU A 400 -24.04 7.25 1.28
N TYR A 401 -24.24 8.44 1.85
CA TYR A 401 -24.35 9.68 1.08
C TYR A 401 -23.05 10.04 0.36
N LEU A 402 -21.89 9.97 1.04
CA LEU A 402 -20.61 10.26 0.39
C LEU A 402 -20.33 9.33 -0.81
N VAL A 403 -20.72 8.05 -0.72
CA VAL A 403 -20.54 7.08 -1.81
C VAL A 403 -21.59 7.28 -2.92
N SER A 404 -22.87 7.33 -2.57
CA SER A 404 -23.97 7.32 -3.56
C SER A 404 -24.37 8.70 -4.09
N GLY A 405 -24.23 9.75 -3.27
CA GLY A 405 -24.81 11.07 -3.53
C GLY A 405 -26.34 11.12 -3.42
N ASN A 406 -26.99 10.06 -2.93
CA ASN A 406 -28.45 10.01 -2.86
C ASN A 406 -29.00 10.88 -1.72
N GLY A 407 -29.85 11.86 -2.05
CA GLY A 407 -30.47 12.79 -1.11
C GLY A 407 -31.30 12.15 0.01
N VAL A 408 -31.78 10.91 -0.14
CA VAL A 408 -32.48 10.19 0.93
C VAL A 408 -31.60 10.04 2.17
N TYR A 409 -30.32 9.71 1.98
CA TYR A 409 -29.38 9.58 3.10
C TYR A 409 -29.10 10.92 3.78
N LEU A 410 -29.11 12.00 3.00
CA LEU A 410 -28.98 13.36 3.52
C LEU A 410 -30.20 13.74 4.40
N GLN A 411 -31.41 13.37 3.97
CA GLN A 411 -32.62 13.55 4.77
C GLN A 411 -32.57 12.78 6.10
N HIS A 412 -32.00 11.57 6.12
CA HIS A 412 -31.81 10.83 7.36
C HIS A 412 -30.84 11.53 8.32
N VAL A 413 -29.74 12.09 7.81
CA VAL A 413 -28.80 12.90 8.61
C VAL A 413 -29.48 14.17 9.14
N GLN A 414 -30.23 14.87 8.30
CA GLN A 414 -30.98 16.07 8.68
C GLN A 414 -32.03 15.75 9.77
N GLY A 415 -32.77 14.66 9.59
CA GLY A 415 -33.76 14.19 10.56
C GLY A 415 -33.12 13.84 11.90
N PHE A 416 -31.98 13.17 11.89
CA PHE A 416 -31.21 12.86 13.10
C PHE A 416 -30.81 14.14 13.85
N LEU A 417 -30.24 15.12 13.16
CA LEU A 417 -29.84 16.40 13.77
C LEU A 417 -31.04 17.22 14.26
N ARG A 418 -32.14 17.23 13.50
CA ARG A 418 -33.39 17.89 13.91
C ARG A 418 -33.92 17.30 15.20
N ARG A 419 -33.95 15.97 15.33
CA ARG A 419 -34.40 15.29 16.54
C ARG A 419 -33.49 15.54 17.73
N LYS A 420 -32.16 15.59 17.50
CA LYS A 420 -31.21 15.98 18.54
C LYS A 420 -31.44 17.41 19.02
N ARG A 421 -31.77 18.33 18.10
CA ARG A 421 -32.15 19.71 18.46
C ARG A 421 -33.46 19.74 19.25
N MET A 422 -34.47 18.95 18.86
CA MET A 422 -35.73 18.88 19.61
C MET A 422 -35.53 18.40 21.06
N LEU A 423 -34.64 17.43 21.30
CA LEU A 423 -34.28 16.99 22.65
C LEU A 423 -33.64 18.12 23.46
N HIS A 424 -32.68 18.81 22.86
CA HIS A 424 -32.04 19.96 23.46
C HIS A 424 -33.06 21.07 23.76
N ASP A 425 -33.85 21.49 22.78
CA ASP A 425 -34.83 22.56 22.95
C ASP A 425 -35.84 22.22 24.05
N TRP A 426 -36.26 20.96 24.15
CA TRP A 426 -37.14 20.49 25.23
C TRP A 426 -36.51 20.68 26.61
N ILE A 427 -35.27 20.21 26.85
CA ILE A 427 -34.66 20.34 28.19
C ILE A 427 -34.34 21.80 28.55
N TYR A 428 -34.21 22.68 27.55
CA TYR A 428 -33.97 24.11 27.73
C TYR A 428 -35.23 24.99 27.80
N LEU A 429 -36.44 24.42 27.71
CA LEU A 429 -37.67 25.16 27.99
C LEU A 429 -37.66 25.73 29.41
N GLU A 430 -38.22 26.93 29.60
CA GLU A 430 -38.28 27.60 30.90
C GLU A 430 -38.98 26.74 31.96
N ASP A 431 -40.06 26.07 31.57
CA ASP A 431 -40.82 25.14 32.42
C ASP A 431 -40.00 23.94 32.91
N ASN A 432 -38.86 23.64 32.25
CA ASN A 432 -37.97 22.52 32.56
C ASN A 432 -36.68 22.97 33.27
N THR A 433 -36.58 24.23 33.69
CA THR A 433 -35.45 24.77 34.47
C THR A 433 -35.08 23.90 35.66
N TRP A 434 -36.08 23.55 36.48
CA TRP A 434 -35.93 22.71 37.67
C TRP A 434 -35.38 21.30 37.36
N LEU A 435 -35.69 20.72 36.18
CA LEU A 435 -35.12 19.43 35.78
C LEU A 435 -33.61 19.54 35.62
N ARG A 436 -33.13 20.63 35.03
CA ARG A 436 -31.69 20.85 34.78
C ARG A 436 -30.91 21.00 36.07
N GLU A 437 -31.47 21.67 37.07
CA GLU A 437 -30.81 21.87 38.37
C GLU A 437 -30.72 20.58 39.20
N LEU A 438 -31.65 19.66 39.00
CA LEU A 438 -31.75 18.42 39.81
C LEU A 438 -31.14 17.19 39.12
N LEU A 439 -30.98 17.22 37.79
CA LEU A 439 -30.34 16.16 37.03
C LEU A 439 -28.84 16.06 37.36
N PRO A 440 -28.30 14.85 37.55
CA PRO A 440 -26.85 14.66 37.57
C PRO A 440 -26.20 15.09 36.25
N ASP A 441 -25.03 15.72 36.32
CA ASP A 441 -24.27 16.20 35.16
C ASP A 441 -24.09 15.13 34.07
N GLU A 442 -23.84 13.87 34.46
CA GLU A 442 -23.69 12.75 33.54
C GLU A 442 -24.96 12.52 32.68
N LEU A 443 -26.15 12.67 33.26
CA LEU A 443 -27.41 12.49 32.52
C LEU A 443 -27.79 13.75 31.74
N PHE A 444 -27.52 14.93 32.32
CA PHE A 444 -27.79 16.19 31.67
C PHE A 444 -26.97 16.37 30.39
N THR A 445 -25.66 16.06 30.44
CA THR A 445 -24.79 16.13 29.25
C THR A 445 -25.31 15.28 28.10
N LEU A 446 -25.92 14.10 28.33
CA LEU A 446 -26.50 13.29 27.26
C LEU A 446 -27.62 13.99 26.47
N LEU A 447 -28.35 14.90 27.12
CA LEU A 447 -29.46 15.67 26.54
C LEU A 447 -28.97 16.90 25.76
N GLU A 448 -27.76 17.39 26.04
CA GLU A 448 -27.17 18.52 25.33
C GLU A 448 -26.98 18.20 23.83
N PHE A 449 -27.07 19.24 23.00
CA PHE A 449 -27.08 19.10 21.56
C PHE A 449 -25.76 18.54 21.02
N ASP A 450 -24.64 18.96 21.61
CA ASP A 450 -23.27 18.69 21.23
C ASP A 450 -22.71 17.35 21.73
N THR A 451 -23.48 16.60 22.51
CA THR A 451 -22.99 15.37 23.15
C THR A 451 -22.99 14.16 22.21
N LYS A 452 -21.92 13.35 22.31
CA LYS A 452 -21.74 12.12 21.54
C LYS A 452 -22.36 10.94 22.27
N LEU A 453 -23.17 10.17 21.55
CA LEU A 453 -23.59 8.83 21.98
C LEU A 453 -22.67 7.81 21.31
N THR A 454 -21.96 7.03 22.12
CA THR A 454 -21.08 5.97 21.62
C THR A 454 -21.77 4.63 21.77
N GLN A 455 -21.49 3.66 20.89
CA GLN A 455 -22.11 2.32 21.02
C GLN A 455 -21.79 1.67 22.38
N GLY A 456 -20.60 1.91 22.93
CA GLY A 456 -20.23 1.42 24.26
C GLY A 456 -21.11 1.97 25.40
N SER A 457 -21.68 3.18 25.26
CA SER A 457 -22.56 3.78 26.27
C SER A 457 -24.02 3.31 26.17
N LEU A 458 -24.34 2.39 25.25
CA LEU A 458 -25.68 1.82 25.10
C LEU A 458 -25.90 0.55 25.94
N HIS A 459 -24.82 -0.02 26.50
CA HIS A 459 -24.86 -1.30 27.20
C HIS A 459 -24.81 -1.12 28.72
N GLY A 460 -25.52 -1.98 29.45
CA GLY A 460 -25.57 -1.98 30.91
C GLY A 460 -26.92 -1.58 31.50
N ALA A 461 -27.02 -1.69 32.83
CA ALA A 461 -28.22 -1.39 33.60
C ALA A 461 -28.21 0.01 34.25
N SER A 462 -27.15 0.80 34.03
CA SER A 462 -27.05 2.14 34.61
C SER A 462 -28.08 3.11 34.03
N ALA A 463 -28.38 4.14 34.80
CA ALA A 463 -29.24 5.26 34.40
C ALA A 463 -28.81 5.89 33.06
N SER A 464 -27.51 6.14 32.95
CA SER A 464 -26.85 6.70 31.78
C SER A 464 -27.00 5.80 30.55
N ALA A 465 -26.87 4.48 30.71
CA ALA A 465 -27.05 3.52 29.60
C ALA A 465 -28.52 3.35 29.18
N GLN A 466 -29.47 3.40 30.13
CA GLN A 466 -30.89 3.39 29.83
C GLN A 466 -31.31 4.64 29.04
N LEU A 467 -30.92 5.82 29.54
CA LEU A 467 -31.21 7.10 28.88
C LEU A 467 -30.53 7.19 27.50
N SER A 468 -29.26 6.79 27.40
CA SER A 468 -28.53 6.76 26.12
C SER A 468 -29.21 5.89 25.07
N ARG A 469 -29.79 4.73 25.44
CA ARG A 469 -30.54 3.87 24.51
C ARG A 469 -31.80 4.52 24.01
N LEU A 470 -32.60 5.11 24.89
CA LEU A 470 -33.85 5.78 24.50
C LEU A 470 -33.58 6.97 23.58
N ILE A 471 -32.57 7.79 23.92
CA ILE A 471 -32.13 8.88 23.06
C ILE A 471 -31.66 8.31 21.71
N TRP A 472 -30.81 7.28 21.69
CA TRP A 472 -30.32 6.69 20.45
C TRP A 472 -31.46 6.17 19.57
N LEU A 473 -32.41 5.43 20.14
CA LEU A 473 -33.58 4.92 19.43
C LEU A 473 -34.44 6.05 18.85
N TYR A 474 -34.71 7.09 19.63
CA TYR A 474 -35.44 8.26 19.14
C TYR A 474 -34.69 8.95 17.99
N LEU A 475 -33.39 9.19 18.15
CA LEU A 475 -32.59 9.87 17.14
C LEU A 475 -32.55 9.10 15.81
N HIS A 476 -32.54 7.77 15.84
CA HIS A 476 -32.49 6.92 14.65
C HIS A 476 -33.86 6.62 14.03
N SER A 477 -34.89 6.37 14.84
CA SER A 477 -36.24 6.01 14.36
C SER A 477 -37.16 7.22 14.12
N GLY A 478 -37.04 8.24 14.96
CA GLY A 478 -37.97 9.37 15.03
C GLY A 478 -39.31 9.06 15.67
N ASP A 479 -39.48 7.89 16.28
CA ASP A 479 -40.71 7.51 16.98
C ASP A 479 -40.86 8.30 18.29
N GLN A 480 -42.00 8.95 18.46
CA GLN A 480 -42.32 9.75 19.65
C GLN A 480 -42.39 8.90 20.92
N LEU A 481 -42.69 7.60 20.81
CA LEU A 481 -42.67 6.69 21.96
C LEU A 481 -41.32 6.72 22.69
N TYR A 482 -40.21 6.80 21.96
CA TYR A 482 -38.88 6.90 22.56
C TYR A 482 -38.59 8.29 23.13
N MET A 483 -39.11 9.36 22.51
CA MET A 483 -39.01 10.72 23.08
C MET A 483 -39.76 10.81 24.41
N ASP A 484 -40.96 10.26 24.49
CA ASP A 484 -41.74 10.23 25.73
C ASP A 484 -41.08 9.34 26.77
N GLY A 485 -40.47 8.22 26.34
CA GLY A 485 -39.58 7.42 27.17
C GLY A 485 -38.44 8.24 27.78
N VAL A 486 -37.74 9.06 26.97
CA VAL A 486 -36.68 9.96 27.46
C VAL A 486 -37.22 10.91 28.54
N LYS A 487 -38.36 11.57 28.27
CA LYS A 487 -39.00 12.50 29.23
C LYS A 487 -39.34 11.79 30.54
N GLN A 488 -39.98 10.62 30.46
CA GLN A 488 -40.38 9.84 31.62
C GLN A 488 -39.18 9.39 32.45
N THR A 489 -38.12 8.89 31.81
CA THR A 489 -36.90 8.47 32.49
C THR A 489 -36.24 9.64 33.22
N VAL A 490 -36.13 10.80 32.57
CA VAL A 490 -35.61 12.03 33.20
C VAL A 490 -36.44 12.44 34.43
N LEU A 491 -37.77 12.45 34.29
CA LEU A 491 -38.68 12.77 35.40
C LEU A 491 -38.58 11.78 36.55
N GLN A 492 -38.49 10.48 36.27
CA GLN A 492 -38.31 9.43 37.27
C GLN A 492 -37.02 9.64 38.07
N TYR A 493 -35.92 10.00 37.41
CA TYR A 493 -34.66 10.29 38.10
C TYR A 493 -34.76 11.50 39.02
N VAL A 494 -35.36 12.59 38.55
CA VAL A 494 -35.53 13.80 39.37
C VAL A 494 -36.46 13.55 40.55
N HIS A 495 -37.60 12.87 40.34
CA HIS A 495 -38.52 12.51 41.41
C HIS A 495 -37.90 11.55 42.44
N ALA A 496 -37.09 10.58 42.02
CA ALA A 496 -36.36 9.72 42.93
C ALA A 496 -35.40 10.51 43.83
N ARG A 497 -34.69 11.52 43.28
CA ARG A 497 -33.84 12.41 44.11
C ARG A 497 -34.65 13.26 45.06
N LEU A 498 -35.76 13.86 44.61
CA LEU A 498 -36.63 14.66 45.47
C LEU A 498 -37.23 13.83 46.61
N ALA A 499 -37.65 12.59 46.34
CA ALA A 499 -38.15 11.67 47.36
C ALA A 499 -37.07 11.29 48.39
N ILE A 500 -35.83 11.06 47.94
CA ILE A 500 -34.70 10.82 48.84
C ILE A 500 -34.42 12.06 49.70
N SER A 501 -34.37 13.25 49.11
CA SER A 501 -34.16 14.51 49.85
C SER A 501 -35.29 14.80 50.85
N ALA A 502 -36.54 14.51 50.52
CA ALA A 502 -37.67 14.63 51.43
C ALA A 502 -37.59 13.63 52.59
N SER A 503 -37.19 12.38 52.32
CA SER A 503 -37.03 11.35 53.35
C SER A 503 -35.91 11.68 54.34
N VAL A 504 -34.80 12.27 53.86
CA VAL A 504 -33.67 12.73 54.68
C VAL A 504 -34.03 13.96 55.50
N LEU A 505 -34.83 14.89 54.98
CA LEU A 505 -35.32 16.06 55.72
C LEU A 505 -36.42 15.71 56.74
N SER A 506 -37.18 14.62 56.54
CA SER A 506 -38.15 14.12 57.51
C SER A 506 -37.53 13.30 58.65
N ALA A 507 -36.23 12.96 58.56
CA ALA A 507 -35.48 12.27 59.59
C ALA A 507 -34.79 13.30 60.52
N ASP A 508 -35.55 13.94 61.41
CA ASP A 508 -35.00 14.85 62.41
C ASP A 508 -34.35 14.06 63.58
N PRO A 509 -33.14 14.44 64.07
CA PRO A 509 -32.40 13.70 65.08
C PRO A 509 -32.86 14.08 66.49
N TRP A 510 -33.95 13.48 66.96
CA TRP A 510 -34.36 13.60 68.37
C TRP A 510 -34.55 12.22 69.00
N GLN A 511 -33.49 11.69 69.60
CA GLN A 511 -33.62 10.90 70.83
C GLN A 511 -32.51 11.24 71.83
N PRO A 512 -32.86 11.56 73.09
CA PRO A 512 -31.91 11.92 74.14
C PRO A 512 -31.22 10.68 74.74
N VAL A 513 -30.03 10.95 75.26
CA VAL A 513 -29.08 10.06 75.95
C VAL A 513 -29.73 9.28 77.11
N LEU A 514 -29.45 7.97 77.20
CA LEU A 514 -29.31 7.26 78.48
C LEU A 514 -28.02 6.42 78.46
N ARG A 515 -26.99 6.91 79.16
CA ARG A 515 -25.80 6.14 79.55
C ARG A 515 -26.17 5.20 80.70
N PRO A 516 -25.72 3.93 80.73
CA PRO A 516 -25.58 3.20 81.97
C PRO A 516 -24.18 3.44 82.56
N ILE A 517 -24.17 3.60 83.88
CA ILE A 517 -23.00 3.79 84.74
C ILE A 517 -22.53 2.41 85.25
N SER A 518 -21.19 2.22 85.26
CA SER A 518 -20.36 1.39 86.17
C SER A 518 -20.26 -0.14 85.99
N PRO A 519 -19.19 -0.79 86.51
CA PRO A 519 -18.15 -0.30 87.45
C PRO A 519 -16.91 0.33 86.82
#